data_AF-A0A842VV96-F1
#
_entry.id   AF-A0A842VV96-F1
#
_cell.length_a   1.000
_cell.length_b   1.000
_cell.length_c   1.000
_cell.angle_alpha   90.00
_cell.angle_beta   90.00
_cell.angle_gamma   90.00
#
_symmetry.space_group_name_H-M   'P 1'
#
loop_
_entity.id
_entity.type
_entity.pdbx_description
1 polymer ?
#
loop_
_entity_poly.entity_id
_entity_poly.type
_entity_poly.pdbx_seq_one_letter_code
_entity_poly.pdbx_strand_id
1 'polypeptide(L)'
;MKCKKCGNDFKDHNADKMGEIIDGEFMCNSCLYNGEDAFQIYPIGYVRNNLKRGRGFGLKGSRHKPSRIELFSSQKPFLYKIEDEKKLVIVFYLHNKKSIKSTFRRGIDGKKVGVFSSRTPNRPSRIGITRIK
;
A
#
# COMPACT_ATOMS: atom_id res chain seq x y z
N MET A 1 -0.40 -22.37 7.34
CA MET A 1 0.41 -21.34 8.02
C MET A 1 -0.09 -21.19 9.45
N LYS A 2 0.79 -21.18 10.45
CA LYS A 2 0.40 -21.05 11.86
C LYS A 2 0.56 -19.60 12.32
N CYS A 3 -0.44 -19.02 12.97
CA CYS A 3 -0.32 -17.65 13.48
C CYS A 3 0.63 -17.60 14.69
N LYS A 4 1.59 -16.67 14.66
CA LYS A 4 2.56 -16.50 15.73
C LYS A 4 1.94 -16.12 17.08
N LYS A 5 0.82 -15.37 17.08
CA LYS A 5 0.19 -14.85 18.29
C LYS A 5 -0.84 -15.82 18.89
N CYS A 6 -1.81 -16.31 18.11
CA CYS A 6 -2.84 -17.22 18.64
C CYS A 6 -2.54 -18.71 18.44
N GLY A 7 -1.56 -19.08 17.63
CA GLY A 7 -1.24 -20.48 17.36
C GLY A 7 -2.22 -21.21 16.44
N ASN A 8 -3.28 -20.56 15.95
CA ASN A 8 -4.24 -21.19 15.03
C ASN A 8 -3.59 -21.52 13.68
N ASP A 9 -3.98 -22.65 13.11
CA ASP A 9 -3.55 -23.10 11.78
C ASP A 9 -4.51 -22.61 10.69
N PHE A 10 -3.96 -21.94 9.68
CA PHE A 10 -4.64 -21.46 8.50
C PHE A 10 -4.17 -22.31 7.31
N LYS A 11 -4.97 -23.30 6.92
CA LYS A 11 -4.62 -24.31 5.91
C LYS A 11 -5.08 -23.94 4.48
N ASP A 12 -5.79 -22.83 4.33
CA ASP A 12 -6.44 -22.46 3.06
C ASP A 12 -5.47 -21.78 2.07
N HIS A 13 -5.73 -21.95 0.77
CA HIS A 13 -5.06 -21.26 -0.33
C HIS A 13 -5.25 -19.73 -0.26
N ASN A 14 -6.22 -19.23 0.51
CA ASN A 14 -6.44 -17.82 0.80
C ASN A 14 -5.72 -17.31 2.06
N ALA A 15 -4.73 -18.03 2.60
CA ALA A 15 -4.01 -17.61 3.80
C ALA A 15 -3.40 -16.19 3.67
N ASP A 16 -3.08 -15.75 2.44
CA ASP A 16 -2.63 -14.40 2.12
C ASP A 16 -3.72 -13.32 2.30
N LYS A 17 -5.01 -13.68 2.26
CA LYS A 17 -6.14 -12.80 2.60
C LYS A 17 -6.42 -12.79 4.11
N MET A 18 -5.99 -13.82 4.82
CA MET A 18 -6.31 -14.01 6.25
C MET A 18 -5.24 -13.45 7.21
N GLY A 19 -4.12 -12.94 6.68
CA GLY A 19 -3.06 -12.36 7.50
C GLY A 19 -1.90 -11.75 6.72
N GLU A 20 -0.88 -11.37 7.47
CA GLU A 20 0.35 -10.75 6.95
C GLU A 20 1.59 -11.51 7.42
N ILE A 21 2.62 -11.51 6.58
CA ILE A 21 3.97 -11.92 7.00
C ILE A 21 4.68 -10.69 7.57
N ILE A 22 5.02 -10.74 8.86
CA ILE A 22 5.71 -9.68 9.60
C ILE A 22 6.99 -10.28 10.17
N ASP A 23 8.14 -9.73 9.76
CA ASP A 23 9.47 -10.21 10.19
C ASP A 23 9.72 -11.71 9.97
N GLY A 24 9.11 -12.27 8.92
CA GLY A 24 9.22 -13.69 8.57
C GLY A 24 8.17 -14.59 9.23
N GLU A 25 7.38 -14.05 10.15
CA GLU A 25 6.35 -14.78 10.90
C GLU A 25 4.95 -14.43 10.40
N PHE A 26 4.03 -15.39 10.41
CA PHE A 26 2.64 -15.15 10.01
C PHE A 26 1.80 -14.59 11.17
N MET A 27 1.09 -13.50 10.92
CA MET A 27 0.14 -12.89 11.85
C MET A 27 -1.24 -12.86 11.19
N CYS A 28 -2.25 -13.50 11.78
CA CYS A 28 -3.61 -13.46 11.25
C CYS A 28 -4.25 -12.08 11.49
N ASN A 29 -5.23 -11.71 10.66
CA ASN A 29 -5.89 -10.40 10.73
C ASN A 29 -6.55 -10.15 12.08
N SER A 30 -7.25 -11.14 12.65
CA SER A 30 -7.86 -11.00 13.98
C SER A 30 -6.81 -10.65 15.05
N CYS A 31 -5.66 -11.34 15.04
CA CYS A 31 -4.56 -11.03 15.97
C CYS A 31 -3.92 -9.65 15.74
N LEU A 32 -3.81 -9.24 14.47
CA LEU A 32 -3.14 -8.01 14.04
C LEU A 32 -4.02 -6.76 14.26
N TYR A 33 -5.33 -6.88 14.05
CA TYR A 33 -6.30 -5.79 14.06
C TYR A 33 -7.31 -5.91 15.21
N ASN A 34 -6.98 -6.66 16.26
CA ASN A 34 -7.82 -6.82 17.45
C ASN A 34 -9.24 -7.37 17.19
N GLY A 35 -9.38 -8.20 16.15
CA GLY A 35 -10.68 -8.77 15.76
C GLY A 35 -11.63 -7.81 15.07
N GLU A 36 -11.23 -6.56 14.83
CA GLU A 36 -12.05 -5.56 14.15
C GLU A 36 -12.26 -5.90 12.67
N ASP A 37 -13.43 -5.53 12.15
CA ASP A 37 -13.76 -5.68 10.74
C ASP A 37 -12.94 -4.73 9.86
N ALA A 38 -12.52 -5.22 8.70
CA ALA A 38 -11.77 -4.43 7.74
C ALA A 38 -12.68 -3.44 7.00
N PHE A 39 -12.19 -2.22 6.80
CA PHE A 39 -12.82 -1.29 5.87
C PHE A 39 -12.73 -1.81 4.42
N GLN A 40 -13.87 -1.88 3.74
CA GLN A 40 -13.92 -2.18 2.32
C GLN A 40 -13.60 -0.92 1.51
N ILE A 41 -12.61 -1.02 0.63
CA ILE A 41 -12.19 0.07 -0.26
C ILE A 41 -12.33 -0.41 -1.69
N TYR A 42 -13.24 0.22 -2.44
CA TYR A 42 -13.41 -0.03 -3.86
C TYR A 42 -12.51 0.91 -4.67
N PRO A 43 -11.73 0.40 -5.65
CA PRO A 43 -10.96 1.26 -6.53
C PRO A 43 -11.91 2.06 -7.43
N ILE A 44 -11.59 3.33 -7.66
CA ILE A 44 -12.31 4.21 -8.60
C ILE A 44 -11.61 4.32 -9.97
N GLY A 45 -10.48 3.66 -10.11
CA GLY A 45 -9.60 3.75 -11.26
C GLY A 45 -8.23 3.15 -10.95
N TYR A 46 -7.25 3.46 -11.79
CA TYR A 46 -5.88 3.00 -11.63
C TYR A 46 -4.86 4.02 -12.14
N VAL A 47 -3.61 3.84 -11.72
CA VAL A 47 -2.49 4.71 -12.14
C VAL A 47 -1.72 4.02 -13.26
N ARG A 48 -1.58 4.68 -14.40
CA ARG A 48 -0.72 4.26 -15.51
C ARG A 48 0.53 5.12 -15.55
N ASN A 49 1.70 4.50 -15.46
CA ASN A 49 2.99 5.17 -15.58
C ASN A 49 4.08 4.22 -16.11
N ASN A 50 5.26 4.77 -16.40
CA ASN A 50 6.43 4.02 -16.87
C ASN A 50 7.46 3.77 -15.77
N LEU A 51 7.05 3.84 -14.50
CA LEU A 51 7.93 3.70 -13.35
C LEU A 51 7.92 2.24 -12.90
N LYS A 52 9.12 1.65 -12.82
CA LYS A 52 9.35 0.33 -12.23
C LYS A 52 10.22 0.48 -10.99
N ARG A 53 10.16 -0.51 -10.09
CA ARG A 53 11.06 -0.53 -8.93
C ARG A 53 12.51 -0.70 -9.41
N GLY A 54 13.40 0.18 -8.96
CA GLY A 54 14.84 0.11 -9.21
C GLY A 54 15.59 -0.67 -8.13
N ARG A 55 16.93 -0.56 -8.16
CA ARG A 55 17.78 -1.06 -7.07
C ARG A 55 17.62 -0.15 -5.84
N GLY A 56 17.56 -0.75 -4.65
CA GLY A 56 17.34 -0.02 -3.39
C GLY A 56 16.00 0.72 -3.36
N PHE A 57 16.04 2.01 -3.00
CA PHE A 57 14.88 2.91 -2.96
C PHE A 57 14.64 3.66 -4.28
N GLY A 58 15.42 3.36 -5.34
CA GLY A 58 15.31 4.02 -6.63
C GLY A 58 14.10 3.58 -7.45
N LEU A 59 13.68 4.44 -8.38
CA LEU A 59 12.73 4.11 -9.44
C LEU A 59 13.51 3.98 -10.75
N LYS A 60 13.17 2.96 -11.55
CA LYS A 60 13.60 2.81 -12.94
C LYS A 60 12.53 3.40 -13.86
N GLY A 61 12.94 4.06 -14.94
CA GLY A 61 12.03 4.71 -15.90
C GLY A 61 12.15 6.24 -15.89
N SER A 62 11.58 6.88 -16.91
CA SER A 62 11.64 8.34 -17.03
C SER A 62 10.71 9.01 -16.03
N ARG A 63 11.28 9.81 -15.12
CA ARG A 63 10.53 10.70 -14.22
C ARG A 63 9.93 11.92 -14.94
N HIS A 64 10.35 12.17 -16.18
CA HIS A 64 9.87 13.29 -16.99
C HIS A 64 8.56 12.97 -17.71
N LYS A 65 8.16 11.70 -17.80
CA LYS A 65 6.85 11.33 -18.35
C LYS A 65 5.77 11.45 -17.27
N PRO A 66 4.65 12.15 -17.54
CA PRO A 66 3.58 12.28 -16.58
C PRO A 66 2.96 10.91 -16.28
N SER A 67 2.56 10.69 -15.01
CA SER A 67 1.67 9.59 -14.65
C SER A 67 0.23 9.97 -14.97
N ARG A 68 -0.59 9.01 -15.35
CA ARG A 68 -2.02 9.21 -15.64
C ARG A 68 -2.87 8.49 -14.61
N ILE A 69 -3.87 9.17 -14.07
CA ILE A 69 -4.92 8.57 -13.25
C ILE A 69 -6.09 8.30 -14.19
N GLU A 70 -6.38 7.03 -14.43
CA GLU A 70 -7.47 6.60 -15.30
C GLU A 70 -8.63 6.12 -14.43
N LEU A 71 -9.68 6.95 -14.35
CA LEU A 71 -10.91 6.59 -13.65
C LEU A 71 -11.76 5.62 -14.47
N PHE A 72 -12.49 4.74 -13.78
CA PHE A 72 -13.52 3.94 -14.43
C PHE A 72 -14.61 4.84 -14.98
N SER A 73 -15.27 4.41 -16.07
CA SER A 73 -16.29 5.22 -16.74
C SER A 73 -17.41 5.68 -15.81
N SER A 74 -17.84 4.83 -14.87
CA SER A 74 -18.86 5.15 -13.86
C SER A 74 -18.41 6.22 -12.85
N GLN A 75 -17.11 6.49 -12.74
CA GLN A 75 -16.55 7.44 -11.78
C GLN A 75 -16.30 8.82 -12.38
N LYS A 76 -16.29 8.94 -13.71
CA LYS A 76 -16.04 10.20 -14.41
C LYS A 76 -17.04 11.33 -14.09
N PRO A 77 -18.35 11.08 -13.90
CA PRO A 77 -19.30 12.14 -13.55
C PRO A 77 -18.96 12.88 -12.25
N PHE A 78 -18.22 12.24 -11.33
CA PHE A 78 -17.81 12.85 -10.06
C PHE A 78 -16.61 13.80 -10.18
N LEU A 79 -16.12 14.05 -11.39
CA LEU A 79 -15.03 15.00 -11.67
C LEU A 79 -15.49 16.44 -11.91
N TYR A 80 -16.77 16.75 -11.69
CA TYR A 80 -17.32 18.08 -11.93
C TYR A 80 -16.45 19.17 -11.28
N LYS A 81 -15.93 20.09 -12.11
CA LYS A 81 -15.05 21.21 -11.74
C LYS A 81 -13.67 20.84 -11.16
N ILE A 82 -13.19 19.60 -11.36
CA ILE A 82 -11.85 19.24 -10.90
C ILE A 82 -10.75 20.08 -11.58
N GLU A 83 -11.02 20.60 -12.78
CA GLU A 83 -10.14 21.49 -13.53
C GLU A 83 -9.90 22.85 -12.86
N ASP A 84 -10.81 23.29 -11.98
CA ASP A 84 -10.65 24.53 -11.20
C ASP A 84 -9.64 24.33 -10.05
N GLU A 85 -9.35 23.07 -9.68
CA GLU A 85 -8.49 22.71 -8.57
C GLU A 85 -7.01 22.64 -8.95
N LYS A 86 -6.20 23.56 -8.42
CA LYS A 86 -4.77 23.66 -8.72
C LYS A 86 -3.90 22.55 -8.12
N LYS A 87 -4.43 21.81 -7.15
CA LYS A 87 -3.71 20.77 -6.40
C LYS A 87 -4.68 19.69 -5.97
N LEU A 88 -4.28 18.44 -6.13
CA LEU A 88 -5.05 17.29 -5.68
C LEU A 88 -4.26 16.48 -4.66
N VAL A 89 -4.96 15.97 -3.64
CA VAL A 89 -4.46 14.91 -2.76
C VAL A 89 -4.95 13.59 -3.32
N ILE A 90 -4.04 12.76 -3.80
CA ILE A 90 -4.36 11.46 -4.34
C ILE A 90 -4.11 10.41 -3.26
N VAL A 91 -5.17 9.71 -2.89
CA VAL A 91 -5.13 8.51 -2.05
C VAL A 91 -5.18 7.29 -2.96
N PHE A 92 -4.22 6.38 -2.84
CA PHE A 92 -4.11 5.21 -3.72
C PHE A 92 -3.71 3.96 -2.96
N TYR A 93 -4.06 2.80 -3.49
CA TYR A 93 -3.76 1.52 -2.87
C TYR A 93 -2.49 0.87 -3.43
N LEU A 94 -1.60 0.43 -2.54
CA LEU A 94 -0.37 -0.27 -2.87
C LEU A 94 -0.65 -1.76 -3.08
N HIS A 95 -1.18 -2.10 -4.25
CA HIS A 95 -1.65 -3.46 -4.59
C HIS A 95 -0.57 -4.56 -4.52
N ASN A 96 0.70 -4.22 -4.72
CA ASN A 96 1.79 -5.19 -4.67
C ASN A 96 2.14 -5.59 -3.23
N LYS A 97 1.56 -6.70 -2.76
CA LYS A 97 1.81 -7.26 -1.43
C LYS A 97 3.25 -7.78 -1.29
N LYS A 98 3.90 -7.44 -0.19
CA LYS A 98 5.23 -7.91 0.23
C LYS A 98 5.26 -8.07 1.74
N SER A 99 6.20 -8.87 2.25
CA SER A 99 6.41 -8.99 3.69
C SER A 99 6.67 -7.63 4.34
N ILE A 100 6.08 -7.47 5.52
CA ILE A 100 6.22 -6.30 6.38
C ILE A 100 7.44 -6.52 7.27
N LYS A 101 8.22 -5.46 7.48
CA LYS A 101 9.26 -5.42 8.50
C LYS A 101 8.83 -4.47 9.59
N SER A 102 8.82 -4.92 10.85
CA SER A 102 8.43 -4.05 11.98
C SER A 102 9.40 -2.88 12.13
N THR A 103 10.70 -3.14 11.94
CA THR A 103 11.76 -2.14 11.94
C THR A 103 12.72 -2.30 10.76
N PHE A 104 13.26 -1.19 10.26
CA PHE A 104 14.25 -1.19 9.18
C PHE A 104 15.03 0.14 9.12
N ARG A 105 16.14 0.17 8.39
CA ARG A 105 16.87 1.42 8.07
C ARG A 105 16.19 2.12 6.90
N ARG A 106 15.65 3.33 7.12
CA ARG A 106 14.94 4.08 6.07
C ARG A 106 15.92 4.66 5.05
N GLY A 107 15.49 4.74 3.79
CA GLY A 107 16.39 5.12 2.69
C GLY A 107 16.88 6.56 2.67
N ILE A 108 16.21 7.48 3.37
CA ILE A 108 16.55 8.91 3.31
C ILE A 108 17.79 9.27 4.14
N ASP A 109 18.00 8.60 5.28
CA ASP A 109 19.08 8.91 6.23
C ASP A 109 19.68 7.67 6.93
N GLY A 110 19.24 6.47 6.57
CA GLY A 110 19.73 5.22 7.17
C GLY A 110 19.31 4.98 8.62
N LYS A 111 18.47 5.84 9.21
CA LYS A 111 17.99 5.72 10.60
C LYS A 111 17.15 4.45 10.75
N LYS A 112 17.39 3.68 11.82
CA LYS A 112 16.53 2.56 12.20
C LYS A 112 15.21 3.12 12.74
N VAL A 113 14.10 2.74 12.11
CA VAL A 113 12.76 3.24 12.43
C VAL A 113 11.74 2.11 12.42
N GLY A 114 10.63 2.29 13.13
CA GLY A 114 9.45 1.45 13.00
C GLY A 114 8.68 1.72 11.72
N VAL A 115 7.84 0.77 11.29
CA VAL A 115 7.03 0.87 10.06
C VAL A 115 6.20 2.16 9.99
N PHE A 116 5.58 2.57 11.11
CA PHE A 116 4.74 3.77 11.19
C PHE A 116 5.53 5.08 11.28
N SER A 117 6.82 5.04 11.60
CA SER A 117 7.70 6.23 11.60
C SER A 117 8.33 6.48 10.21
N SER A 118 7.72 5.93 9.17
CA SER A 118 8.24 5.95 7.80
C SER A 118 7.10 6.05 6.77
N ARG A 119 7.47 6.15 5.49
CA ARG A 119 6.51 6.08 4.37
C ARG A 119 6.65 4.80 3.54
N THR A 120 7.20 3.72 4.11
CA THR A 120 7.44 2.46 3.38
C THR A 120 6.15 1.89 2.79
N PRO A 121 6.15 1.40 1.53
CA PRO A 121 4.95 0.79 0.96
C PRO A 121 4.57 -0.55 1.62
N ASN A 122 5.52 -1.22 2.28
CA ASN A 122 5.28 -2.49 2.96
C ASN A 122 4.75 -2.23 4.39
N ARG A 123 3.44 -1.98 4.51
CA ARG A 123 2.74 -1.64 5.76
C ARG A 123 1.32 -2.23 5.79
N PRO A 124 0.67 -2.41 6.97
CA PRO A 124 -0.62 -3.11 7.10
C PRO A 124 -1.74 -2.57 6.19
N SER A 125 -2.08 -1.28 6.26
CA SER A 125 -3.23 -0.72 5.50
C SER A 125 -2.96 -0.47 4.02
N ARG A 126 -1.69 -0.49 3.57
CA ARG A 126 -1.29 -0.32 2.15
C ARG A 126 -1.83 0.94 1.44
N ILE A 127 -2.32 1.95 2.16
CA ILE A 127 -2.78 3.22 1.59
C ILE A 127 -1.60 4.16 1.39
N GLY A 128 -1.36 4.63 0.17
CA GLY A 128 -0.44 5.70 -0.20
C GLY A 128 -1.15 7.04 -0.39
N ILE A 129 -0.43 8.13 -0.12
CA ILE A 129 -0.93 9.50 -0.29
C ILE A 129 0.14 10.31 -1.00
N THR A 130 -0.26 11.08 -2.01
CA THR A 130 0.61 12.05 -2.67
C THR A 130 -0.15 13.34 -2.97
N ARG A 131 0.58 14.46 -3.01
CA ARG A 131 0.05 15.74 -3.51
C ARG A 131 0.55 15.92 -4.93
N ILE A 132 -0.35 16.26 -5.85
CA ILE A 132 -0.02 16.58 -7.24
C ILE A 132 -0.49 18.00 -7.57
N LYS A 133 0.09 18.55 -8.63
CA LYS A 133 -0.40 19.73 -9.32
C LYS A 133 -1.12 19.28 -10.58
#